data_AF-A0A1I3PYX5-F1
#
_entry.id   AF-A0A1I3PYX5-F1
#
_cell.length_a   1.000
_cell.length_b   1.000
_cell.length_c   1.000
_cell.angle_alpha   90.00
_cell.angle_beta   90.00
_cell.angle_gamma   90.00
#
_symmetry.space_group_name_H-M   'P 1'
#
loop_
_entity.id
_entity.type
_entity.pdbx_description
1 polymer ?
#
loop_
_entity_poly.entity_id
_entity_poly.type
_entity_poly.pdbx_seq_one_letter_code
_entity_poly.pdbx_strand_id
1 'polypeptide(L)'
;MKKLALLSLVLLFSMCKSTVTIFAPKEVAIEEKIAEIKEENRLPEEKDVVDLPEYAQVRDDFRSVSEKSREDYLKGMKATEDNYSVVILTKGFKGENITVSNEDRSFYRGMTMSDLKSGIAKSIRVDNTKDFTLTDGFTEGSLTIESNHAKMFKFIYVMKNNADKETPFRVTFSNTLRPVR
;
A
#
# COMPACT_ATOMS: atom_id res chain seq x y z
N MET A 1 24.15 -56.32 52.72
CA MET A 1 23.65 -55.26 53.64
C MET A 1 23.01 -54.17 52.77
N LYS A 2 21.73 -54.28 52.39
CA LYS A 2 20.59 -53.49 52.91
C LYS A 2 20.95 -52.06 53.39
N LYS A 3 20.52 -51.03 52.65
CA LYS A 3 19.49 -50.04 53.05
C LYS A 3 19.20 -49.01 51.94
N LEU A 4 17.90 -48.74 51.76
CA LEU A 4 17.28 -47.66 50.98
C LEU A 4 17.43 -46.28 51.66
N ALA A 5 17.37 -45.21 50.87
CA ALA A 5 16.64 -43.96 51.12
C ALA A 5 16.64 -43.16 49.79
N LEU A 6 15.58 -43.13 48.97
CA LEU A 6 14.38 -42.28 49.03
C LEU A 6 14.63 -40.84 49.51
N LEU A 7 14.71 -39.89 48.57
CA LEU A 7 14.33 -38.50 48.79
C LEU A 7 13.62 -37.99 47.53
N SER A 8 12.34 -37.68 47.68
CA SER A 8 11.43 -37.18 46.65
C SER A 8 10.97 -35.76 47.00
N LEU A 9 10.60 -34.99 45.96
CA LEU A 9 9.71 -33.81 45.98
C LEU A 9 10.30 -32.54 46.64
N VAL A 10 10.22 -31.33 46.07
CA VAL A 10 9.09 -30.66 45.42
C VAL A 10 9.62 -29.59 44.45
N LEU A 11 9.22 -29.62 43.18
CA LEU A 11 9.30 -28.48 42.26
C LEU A 11 7.93 -27.83 42.17
N LEU A 12 7.75 -26.68 42.83
CA LEU A 12 6.57 -25.84 42.67
C LEU A 12 6.78 -24.92 41.46
N PHE A 13 6.33 -25.37 40.29
CA PHE A 13 6.10 -24.47 39.16
C PHE A 13 4.81 -23.69 39.39
N SER A 14 4.94 -22.46 39.88
CA SER A 14 3.86 -21.47 39.83
C SER A 14 3.66 -21.06 38.37
N MET A 15 2.68 -21.66 37.70
CA MET A 15 2.24 -21.20 36.40
C MET A 15 1.35 -19.97 36.58
N CYS A 16 1.93 -18.80 36.35
CA CYS A 16 1.14 -17.61 36.02
C CYS A 16 0.39 -17.89 34.71
N LYS A 17 -0.94 -17.94 34.78
CA LYS A 17 -1.81 -17.82 33.61
C LYS A 17 -1.71 -16.39 33.07
N SER A 18 -0.68 -16.14 32.27
CA SER A 18 -0.68 -15.00 31.36
C SER A 18 -1.70 -15.29 30.28
N THR A 19 -2.86 -14.64 30.38
CA THR A 19 -3.85 -14.61 29.30
C THR A 19 -3.19 -13.82 28.17
N VAL A 20 -2.57 -14.52 27.24
CA VAL A 20 -2.05 -13.94 26.00
C VAL A 20 -3.28 -13.52 25.19
N THR A 21 -3.59 -12.23 25.21
CA THR A 21 -4.50 -11.63 24.24
C THR A 21 -3.78 -11.70 22.90
N ILE A 22 -4.08 -12.71 22.10
CA ILE A 22 -3.56 -12.87 20.75
C ILE A 22 -4.22 -11.78 19.91
N PHE A 23 -3.57 -10.62 19.80
CA PHE A 23 -3.83 -9.70 18.69
C PHE A 23 -3.30 -10.40 17.44
N ALA A 24 -4.18 -10.81 16.54
CA ALA A 24 -3.77 -11.30 15.23
C ALA A 24 -2.86 -10.23 14.57
N PRO A 25 -1.77 -10.63 13.88
CA PRO A 25 -0.92 -9.68 13.19
C PRO A 25 -1.74 -8.89 12.15
N LYS A 26 -1.50 -7.58 12.03
CA LYS A 26 -2.23 -6.69 11.10
C LYS A 26 -2.21 -7.19 9.65
N GLU A 27 -1.09 -7.78 9.24
CA GLU A 27 -0.90 -8.39 7.93
C GLU A 27 -2.00 -9.46 7.70
N VAL A 28 -2.06 -10.47 8.58
CA VAL A 28 -3.03 -11.58 8.49
C VAL A 28 -4.46 -11.09 8.33
N ALA A 29 -4.86 -10.05 9.08
CA ALA A 29 -6.20 -9.46 8.98
C ALA A 29 -6.48 -8.80 7.61
N ILE A 30 -5.47 -8.22 6.95
CA ILE A 30 -5.62 -7.61 5.62
C ILE A 30 -5.69 -8.70 4.55
N GLU A 31 -4.89 -9.77 4.64
CA GLU A 31 -5.01 -10.90 3.70
C GLU A 31 -6.38 -11.58 3.78
N GLU A 32 -6.89 -11.81 4.99
CA GLU A 32 -8.22 -12.38 5.21
C GLU A 32 -9.31 -11.51 4.57
N LYS A 33 -9.27 -10.18 4.79
CA LYS A 33 -10.21 -9.25 4.16
C LYS A 33 -10.11 -9.24 2.64
N ILE A 34 -8.90 -9.30 2.08
CA ILE A 34 -8.73 -9.38 0.62
C ILE A 34 -9.35 -10.67 0.08
N ALA A 35 -9.19 -11.80 0.77
CA ALA A 35 -9.79 -13.06 0.38
C ALA A 35 -11.33 -12.99 0.43
N GLU A 36 -11.90 -12.46 1.51
CA GLU A 36 -13.35 -12.25 1.67
C GLU A 36 -13.92 -11.38 0.54
N ILE A 37 -13.29 -10.25 0.24
CA ILE A 37 -13.70 -9.33 -0.85
C ILE A 37 -13.69 -10.02 -2.21
N LYS A 38 -12.68 -10.87 -2.46
CA LYS A 38 -12.57 -11.65 -3.70
C LYS A 38 -13.66 -12.71 -3.80
N GLU A 39 -14.00 -13.38 -2.70
CA GLU A 39 -15.11 -14.34 -2.64
C GLU A 39 -16.46 -13.65 -2.89
N GLU A 40 -16.65 -12.43 -2.37
CA GLU A 40 -17.85 -11.61 -2.57
C GLU A 40 -17.92 -10.94 -3.96
N ASN A 41 -16.88 -11.05 -4.79
CA ASN A 41 -16.78 -10.44 -6.12
C ASN A 41 -17.11 -8.94 -6.11
N ARG A 42 -16.60 -8.22 -5.11
CA ARG A 42 -16.72 -6.76 -4.99
C ARG A 42 -15.36 -6.09 -4.92
N LEU A 43 -15.35 -4.77 -5.01
CA LEU A 43 -14.14 -3.96 -4.84
C LEU A 43 -13.97 -3.57 -3.36
N PRO A 44 -12.73 -3.36 -2.89
CA PRO A 44 -12.48 -2.87 -1.54
C PRO A 44 -12.94 -1.42 -1.39
N GLU A 45 -13.52 -1.14 -0.22
CA GLU A 45 -13.96 0.18 0.20
C GLU A 45 -13.12 0.66 1.41
N GLU A 46 -13.28 1.93 1.79
CA GLU A 46 -12.55 2.54 2.91
C GLU A 46 -12.68 1.73 4.21
N LYS A 47 -13.89 1.26 4.53
CA LYS A 47 -14.18 0.45 5.74
C LYS A 47 -13.43 -0.90 5.78
N ASP A 48 -12.99 -1.39 4.62
CA ASP A 48 -12.30 -2.66 4.53
C ASP A 48 -10.81 -2.48 4.86
N VAL A 49 -10.25 -1.27 4.68
CA VAL A 49 -8.84 -1.02 4.98
C VAL A 49 -8.62 -0.93 6.48
N VAL A 50 -7.73 -1.79 6.98
CA VAL A 50 -7.28 -1.76 8.38
C VAL A 50 -6.02 -0.89 8.46
N ASP A 51 -5.97 -0.02 9.46
CA ASP A 51 -4.76 0.76 9.79
C ASP A 51 -4.27 1.64 8.63
N LEU A 52 -5.18 2.41 8.02
CA LEU A 52 -4.80 3.34 6.96
C LEU A 52 -3.89 4.44 7.54
N PRO A 53 -2.70 4.66 6.96
CA PRO A 53 -1.74 5.62 7.50
C PRO A 53 -2.21 7.07 7.26
N GLU A 54 -1.74 8.00 8.10
CA GLU A 54 -2.18 9.42 8.09
C GLU A 54 -1.92 10.13 6.76
N TYR A 55 -0.90 9.72 6.01
CA TYR A 55 -0.60 10.27 4.70
C TYR A 55 -1.58 9.83 3.60
N ALA A 56 -2.47 8.87 3.89
CA ALA A 56 -3.33 8.20 2.93
C ALA A 56 -4.83 8.38 3.21
N GLN A 57 -5.61 8.21 2.15
CA GLN A 57 -7.08 8.14 2.18
C GLN A 57 -7.55 7.12 1.13
N VAL A 58 -8.75 6.57 1.28
CA VAL A 58 -9.41 5.76 0.24
C VAL A 58 -10.54 6.57 -0.37
N ARG A 59 -10.58 6.68 -1.70
CA ARG A 59 -11.62 7.45 -2.39
C ARG A 59 -11.95 6.87 -3.76
N ASP A 60 -13.25 6.73 -4.02
CA ASP A 60 -13.80 6.34 -5.33
C ASP A 60 -14.90 7.29 -5.82
N ASP A 61 -15.14 8.39 -5.10
CA ASP A 61 -16.24 9.34 -5.31
C ASP A 61 -16.01 10.34 -6.46
N PHE A 62 -14.92 10.20 -7.21
CA PHE A 62 -14.59 11.10 -8.30
C PHE A 62 -15.16 10.61 -9.64
N ARG A 63 -15.26 11.55 -10.60
CA ARG A 63 -15.65 11.23 -11.98
C ARG A 63 -14.78 10.11 -12.52
N SER A 64 -15.39 9.02 -12.97
CA SER A 64 -14.70 7.88 -13.56
C SER A 64 -14.73 7.91 -15.09
N VAL A 65 -13.81 7.18 -15.71
CA VAL A 65 -13.93 6.77 -17.11
C VAL A 65 -14.82 5.54 -17.23
N SER A 66 -15.27 5.22 -18.45
CA SER A 66 -15.98 3.96 -18.70
C SER A 66 -15.12 2.74 -18.34
N GLU A 67 -15.75 1.63 -18.00
CA GLU A 67 -15.05 0.37 -17.72
C GLU A 67 -14.14 -0.06 -18.88
N LYS A 68 -14.63 0.05 -20.12
CA LYS A 68 -13.84 -0.22 -21.32
C LYS A 68 -12.59 0.67 -21.38
N SER A 69 -12.73 1.96 -21.11
CA SER A 69 -11.59 2.89 -21.09
C SER A 69 -10.59 2.56 -19.98
N ARG A 70 -11.08 2.12 -18.81
CA ARG A 70 -10.25 1.65 -17.70
C ARG A 70 -9.46 0.41 -18.11
N GLU A 71 -10.11 -0.58 -18.72
CA GLU A 71 -9.44 -1.78 -19.21
C GLU A 71 -8.40 -1.48 -20.28
N ASP A 72 -8.75 -0.65 -21.28
CA ASP A 72 -7.84 -0.28 -22.36
C ASP A 72 -6.61 0.46 -21.79
N TYR A 73 -6.81 1.32 -20.77
CA TYR A 73 -5.73 1.96 -20.04
C TYR A 73 -4.82 0.95 -19.31
N LEU A 74 -5.41 0.00 -18.56
CA LEU A 74 -4.64 -1.03 -17.85
C LEU A 74 -3.88 -1.95 -18.81
N LYS A 75 -4.47 -2.31 -19.96
CA LYS A 75 -3.80 -3.07 -21.02
C LYS A 75 -2.61 -2.30 -21.57
N GLY A 76 -2.77 -1.01 -21.87
CA GLY A 76 -1.68 -0.14 -22.31
C GLY A 76 -0.54 -0.04 -21.28
N MET A 77 -0.89 -0.04 -19.99
CA MET A 77 0.07 -0.05 -18.89
C MET A 77 0.64 -1.43 -18.57
N LYS A 78 0.13 -2.53 -19.17
CA LYS A 78 0.44 -3.92 -18.80
C LYS A 78 0.19 -4.22 -17.31
N ALA A 79 -0.90 -3.66 -16.77
CA ALA A 79 -1.26 -3.69 -15.35
C ALA A 79 -2.65 -4.33 -15.12
N THR A 80 -3.06 -5.23 -16.00
CA THR A 80 -4.34 -5.94 -15.89
C THR A 80 -4.34 -7.02 -14.82
N GLU A 81 -3.18 -7.64 -14.57
CA GLU A 81 -3.03 -8.69 -13.55
C GLU A 81 -3.15 -8.12 -12.13
N ASP A 82 -3.56 -8.96 -11.18
CA ASP A 82 -3.82 -8.58 -9.77
C ASP A 82 -2.56 -8.12 -9.03
N ASN A 83 -1.40 -8.68 -9.38
CA ASN A 83 -0.10 -8.34 -8.80
C ASN A 83 0.46 -6.98 -9.26
N TYR A 84 -0.28 -6.23 -10.07
CA TYR A 84 0.09 -4.89 -10.47
C TYR A 84 -0.95 -3.86 -10.05
N SER A 85 -0.43 -2.72 -9.61
CA SER A 85 -1.18 -1.47 -9.43
C SER A 85 -0.57 -0.38 -10.29
N VAL A 86 -1.32 0.70 -10.51
CA VAL A 86 -0.84 1.88 -11.24
C VAL A 86 -0.72 3.05 -10.29
N VAL A 87 0.52 3.47 -10.03
CA VAL A 87 0.82 4.72 -9.36
C VAL A 87 0.63 5.87 -10.35
N ILE A 88 -0.22 6.82 -10.00
CA ILE A 88 -0.51 8.00 -10.81
C ILE A 88 -0.01 9.22 -10.02
N LEU A 89 1.14 9.75 -10.43
CA LEU A 89 1.65 11.02 -9.93
C LEU A 89 0.76 12.14 -10.48
N THR A 90 0.19 12.94 -9.59
CA THR A 90 -0.83 13.95 -9.91
C THR A 90 -0.27 15.37 -9.75
N LYS A 91 -0.90 16.21 -8.93
CA LYS A 91 -0.62 17.64 -8.83
C LYS A 91 0.57 17.90 -7.90
N GLY A 92 1.25 19.03 -8.17
CA GLY A 92 2.21 19.64 -7.27
C GLY A 92 3.68 19.34 -7.58
N PHE A 93 3.94 18.44 -8.53
CA PHE A 93 5.29 18.20 -9.07
C PHE A 93 5.71 19.31 -10.02
N LYS A 94 6.90 19.87 -9.81
CA LYS A 94 7.43 21.10 -10.47
C LYS A 94 8.78 20.88 -11.15
N GLY A 95 9.16 19.64 -11.45
CA GLY A 95 10.43 19.32 -12.10
C GLY A 95 11.46 18.69 -11.16
N GLU A 96 11.06 18.23 -9.98
CA GLU A 96 11.91 17.39 -9.14
C GLU A 96 12.11 15.99 -9.74
N ASN A 97 13.24 15.36 -9.41
CA ASN A 97 13.48 13.96 -9.76
C ASN A 97 12.71 13.06 -8.79
N ILE A 98 11.77 12.28 -9.31
CA ILE A 98 11.04 11.28 -8.54
C ILE A 98 11.58 9.91 -8.87
N THR A 99 11.80 9.10 -7.84
CA THR A 99 12.10 7.67 -7.96
C THR A 99 10.96 6.87 -7.35
N VAL A 100 10.51 5.83 -8.06
CA VAL A 100 9.61 4.80 -7.54
C VAL A 100 10.31 3.46 -7.70
N SER A 101 10.54 2.75 -6.61
CA SER A 101 11.31 1.50 -6.59
C SER A 101 10.89 0.61 -5.43
N ASN A 102 11.09 -0.68 -5.59
CA ASN A 102 11.13 -1.63 -4.48
C ASN A 102 12.57 -2.17 -4.32
N GLU A 103 12.74 -3.20 -3.49
CA GLU A 103 14.03 -3.88 -3.30
C GLU A 103 14.59 -4.54 -4.57
N ASP A 104 13.74 -4.96 -5.51
CA ASP A 104 14.17 -5.69 -6.71
C ASP A 104 14.56 -4.75 -7.86
N ARG A 105 13.82 -3.65 -8.02
CA ARG A 105 13.93 -2.80 -9.21
C ARG A 105 13.43 -1.37 -9.00
N SER A 106 13.90 -0.50 -9.88
CA SER A 106 13.25 0.79 -10.13
C SER A 106 12.12 0.64 -11.17
N PHE A 107 10.93 1.09 -10.80
CA PHE A 107 9.78 1.19 -11.70
C PHE A 107 9.82 2.49 -12.50
N TYR A 108 10.33 3.55 -11.89
CA TYR A 108 10.48 4.86 -12.50
C TYR A 108 11.61 5.65 -11.83
N ARG A 109 12.34 6.42 -12.63
CA ARG A 109 13.28 7.43 -12.17
C ARG A 109 13.32 8.54 -13.22
N GLY A 110 12.97 9.75 -12.84
CA GLY A 110 13.06 10.88 -13.77
C GLY A 110 12.48 12.18 -13.25
N MET A 111 12.83 13.25 -13.96
CA MET A 111 12.29 14.57 -13.75
C MET A 111 10.78 14.56 -14.00
N THR A 112 10.00 15.02 -13.02
CA THR A 112 8.55 14.88 -13.02
C THR A 112 7.89 16.24 -12.87
N MET A 113 7.01 16.58 -13.80
CA MET A 113 6.25 17.84 -13.78
C MET A 113 4.79 17.54 -14.06
N SER A 114 3.91 18.15 -13.27
CA SER A 114 2.47 17.99 -13.45
C SER A 114 2.03 18.74 -14.69
N ASP A 115 1.26 18.09 -15.58
CA ASP A 115 0.58 18.79 -16.65
C ASP A 115 -0.47 19.75 -16.05
N LEU A 116 -0.45 21.01 -16.47
CA LEU A 116 -1.30 22.06 -15.87
C LEU A 116 -2.78 21.85 -16.16
N LYS A 117 -3.12 21.19 -17.27
CA LYS A 117 -4.49 20.98 -17.70
C LYS A 117 -5.13 19.78 -16.98
N SER A 118 -4.49 18.63 -17.10
CA SER A 118 -4.97 17.36 -16.55
C SER A 118 -4.62 17.17 -15.06
N GLY A 119 -3.59 17.85 -14.58
CA GLY A 119 -3.04 17.65 -13.24
C GLY A 119 -2.36 16.29 -13.05
N ILE A 120 -2.02 15.59 -14.14
CA ILE A 120 -1.29 14.33 -14.12
C ILE A 120 0.16 14.59 -14.51
N ALA A 121 1.10 14.05 -13.74
CA ALA A 121 2.52 14.14 -14.01
C ALA A 121 3.05 12.86 -14.67
N LYS A 122 2.68 11.69 -14.14
CA LYS A 122 3.16 10.40 -14.65
C LYS A 122 2.27 9.25 -14.19
N SER A 123 2.14 8.24 -15.05
CA SER A 123 1.57 6.94 -14.68
C SER A 123 2.66 5.88 -14.71
N ILE A 124 2.72 5.05 -13.67
CA ILE A 124 3.79 4.09 -13.42
C ILE A 124 3.14 2.77 -13.00
N ARG A 125 3.45 1.70 -13.72
CA ARG A 125 3.08 0.36 -13.26
C ARG A 125 4.03 -0.07 -12.15
N VAL A 126 3.48 -0.53 -11.04
CA VAL A 126 4.23 -1.09 -9.92
C VAL A 126 3.80 -2.51 -9.65
N ASP A 127 4.74 -3.34 -9.23
CA ASP A 127 4.45 -4.63 -8.62
C ASP A 127 3.97 -4.37 -7.19
N ASN A 128 2.76 -4.84 -6.84
CA ASN A 128 2.13 -4.60 -5.55
C ASN A 128 2.33 -5.76 -4.55
N THR A 129 3.11 -6.78 -4.92
CA THR A 129 3.42 -7.92 -4.05
C THR A 129 4.51 -7.61 -3.03
N LYS A 130 5.18 -6.46 -3.19
CA LYS A 130 6.22 -5.96 -2.31
C LYS A 130 6.00 -4.50 -2.02
N ASP A 131 6.49 -4.07 -0.87
CA ASP A 131 6.52 -2.67 -0.51
C ASP A 131 7.37 -1.90 -1.53
N PHE A 132 6.96 -0.68 -1.82
CA PHE A 132 7.70 0.19 -2.71
C PHE A 132 7.76 1.61 -2.16
N THR A 133 8.86 2.29 -2.43
CA THR A 133 9.15 3.62 -1.92
C THR A 133 9.09 4.63 -3.05
N LEU A 134 8.46 5.76 -2.78
CA LEU A 134 8.54 6.98 -3.56
C LEU A 134 9.55 7.92 -2.91
N THR A 135 10.53 8.40 -3.65
CA THR A 135 11.54 9.34 -3.16
C THR A 135 11.52 10.60 -3.99
N ASP A 136 11.51 11.74 -3.30
CA ASP A 136 11.72 13.06 -3.90
C ASP A 136 13.20 13.42 -3.82
N GLY A 137 13.88 13.53 -4.96
CA GLY A 137 15.29 13.91 -5.02
C GLY A 137 15.57 15.37 -4.68
N PHE A 138 14.56 16.23 -4.55
CA PHE A 138 14.74 17.62 -4.11
C PHE A 138 14.73 17.77 -2.59
N THR A 139 13.77 17.14 -1.90
CA THR A 139 13.71 17.19 -0.43
C THR A 139 14.41 16.03 0.25
N GLU A 140 14.81 15.01 -0.50
CA GLU A 140 15.25 13.69 -0.02
C GLU A 140 14.19 12.94 0.80
N GLY A 141 12.98 13.49 0.87
CA GLY A 141 11.84 12.90 1.55
C GLY A 141 11.35 11.66 0.82
N SER A 142 10.82 10.71 1.58
CA SER A 142 10.39 9.43 1.04
C SER A 142 9.10 8.96 1.67
N LEU A 143 8.37 8.14 0.94
CA LEU A 143 7.18 7.47 1.42
C LEU A 143 7.17 6.04 0.96
N THR A 144 7.11 5.10 1.90
CA THR A 144 6.90 3.69 1.61
C THR A 144 5.41 3.40 1.58
N ILE A 145 4.97 2.80 0.47
CA ILE A 145 3.63 2.24 0.32
C ILE A 145 3.76 0.74 0.57
N GLU A 146 3.11 0.30 1.63
CA GLU A 146 3.08 -1.11 2.01
C GLU A 146 2.23 -1.92 1.00
N SER A 147 2.71 -3.13 0.71
CA SER A 147 2.07 -4.08 -0.20
C SER A 147 0.67 -4.47 0.25
N ASN A 148 0.43 -4.52 1.57
CA ASN A 148 -0.86 -4.78 2.21
C ASN A 148 -1.97 -3.85 1.69
N HIS A 149 -1.71 -2.55 1.56
CA HIS A 149 -2.65 -1.56 1.03
C HIS A 149 -2.57 -1.49 -0.49
N ALA A 150 -1.38 -1.62 -1.08
CA ALA A 150 -1.21 -1.53 -2.52
C ALA A 150 -1.96 -2.63 -3.31
N LYS A 151 -2.03 -3.85 -2.77
CA LYS A 151 -2.74 -4.97 -3.40
C LYS A 151 -4.25 -4.86 -3.36
N MET A 152 -4.79 -4.03 -2.46
CA MET A 152 -6.24 -3.80 -2.37
C MET A 152 -6.73 -2.95 -3.55
N PHE A 153 -5.94 -1.99 -4.04
CA PHE A 153 -6.42 -0.98 -4.97
C PHE A 153 -5.66 -0.99 -6.29
N LYS A 154 -6.40 -0.87 -7.40
CA LYS A 154 -5.79 -0.85 -8.74
C LYS A 154 -5.07 0.48 -9.04
N PHE A 155 -5.54 1.59 -8.49
CA PHE A 155 -4.97 2.92 -8.70
C PHE A 155 -4.51 3.54 -7.39
N ILE A 156 -3.30 4.10 -7.41
CA ILE A 156 -2.67 4.75 -6.27
C ILE A 156 -2.29 6.15 -6.72
N TYR A 157 -3.12 7.14 -6.38
CA TYR A 157 -2.86 8.53 -6.74
C TYR A 157 -1.93 9.16 -5.72
N VAL A 158 -0.86 9.78 -6.20
CA VAL A 158 0.12 10.47 -5.35
C VAL A 158 0.16 11.92 -5.73
N MET A 159 -0.10 12.81 -4.78
CA MET A 159 0.07 14.25 -4.96
C MET A 159 1.24 14.74 -4.11
N LYS A 160 1.86 15.85 -4.55
CA LYS A 160 2.91 16.48 -3.76
C LYS A 160 2.31 17.14 -2.52
N ASN A 161 2.97 16.94 -1.38
CA ASN A 161 2.72 17.66 -0.14
C ASN A 161 3.96 18.46 0.24
N ASN A 162 4.04 19.72 -0.18
CA ASN A 162 5.22 20.55 0.10
C ASN A 162 5.27 21.09 1.54
N ALA A 163 4.23 20.81 2.36
CA ALA A 163 4.20 21.22 3.76
C ALA A 163 5.07 20.33 4.66
N ASP A 164 5.28 19.08 4.26
CA ASP A 164 6.13 18.11 4.96
C ASP A 164 7.30 17.75 4.04
N LYS A 165 8.53 17.90 4.53
CA LYS A 165 9.73 17.57 3.74
C LYS A 165 10.14 16.11 3.86
N GLU A 166 9.83 15.47 4.99
CA GLU A 166 10.19 14.08 5.28
C GLU A 166 9.25 13.13 4.54
N THR A 167 7.94 13.42 4.60
CA THR A 167 6.90 12.68 3.87
C THR A 167 6.20 13.61 2.87
N PRO A 168 6.83 13.92 1.73
CA PRO A 168 6.41 15.05 0.93
C PRO A 168 5.35 14.66 -0.11
N PHE A 169 4.49 13.71 0.26
CA PHE A 169 3.48 13.07 -0.56
C PHE A 169 2.17 12.87 0.22
N ARG A 170 1.04 12.92 -0.49
CA ARG A 170 -0.24 12.42 0.00
C ARG A 170 -0.76 11.36 -0.97
N VAL A 171 -1.31 10.29 -0.42
CA VAL A 171 -1.74 9.12 -1.19
C VAL A 171 -3.26 9.02 -1.19
N THR A 172 -3.82 8.61 -2.31
CA THR A 172 -5.23 8.24 -2.41
C THR A 172 -5.33 6.90 -3.12
N PHE A 173 -5.79 5.90 -2.37
CA PHE A 173 -6.08 4.57 -2.89
C PHE A 173 -7.47 4.56 -3.53
N SER A 174 -7.61 3.88 -4.67
CA SER A 174 -8.84 3.89 -5.44
C SER A 174 -8.94 2.74 -6.43
N ASN A 175 -10.17 2.29 -6.70
CA ASN A 175 -10.50 1.38 -7.80
C ASN A 175 -10.96 2.11 -9.06
N THR A 176 -11.04 3.44 -8.98
CA THR A 176 -11.60 4.30 -10.01
C THR A 176 -10.48 5.00 -10.78
N LEU A 177 -10.56 4.97 -12.11
CA LEU A 177 -9.64 5.71 -12.98
C LEU A 177 -10.22 7.10 -13.29
N ARG A 178 -9.48 8.15 -12.90
CA ARG A 178 -9.81 9.54 -13.20
C ARG A 178 -9.63 9.82 -14.69
N PRO A 179 -10.55 10.54 -15.34
CA PRO A 179 -10.35 11.05 -16.69
C PRO A 179 -9.14 11.99 -16.75
N VAL A 180 -8.21 11.70 -17.66
CA VAL A 180 -7.12 12.60 -18.03
C VAL A 180 -7.67 13.49 -19.15
N ARG A 181 -8.10 14.72 -18.84
CA ARG A 181 -8.68 15.67 -19.81
C ARG A 181 -8.01 17.03 -19.74
#